data_AF-A0A0H3IC10-F1
#
_entry.id   AF-A0A0H3IC10-F1
#
_cell.length_a   1.000
_cell.length_b   1.000
_cell.length_c   1.000
_cell.angle_alpha   90.00
_cell.angle_beta   90.00
_cell.angle_gamma   90.00
#
_symmetry.space_group_name_H-M   'P 1'
#
loop_
_entity.id
_entity.type
_entity.pdbx_description
1 polymer ?
#
loop_
_entity_poly.entity_id
_entity_poly.type
_entity_poly.pdbx_seq_one_letter_code
_entity_poly.pdbx_strand_id
1 'polypeptide(L)' 'MTRLFTLVAKAILSPEKIIKKIADATSSPESKSPVVENKFFIDSHGSVVLNRNNVDVQKAFADNVAGLSSKNKG' A
#
# COMPACT_ATOMS: atom_id res chain seq x y z
N MET A 1 34.88 19.39 -0.06
CA MET A 1 35.86 18.61 0.73
C MET A 1 35.51 18.51 2.22
N THR A 2 34.98 19.54 2.89
CA THR A 2 34.71 19.54 4.36
C THR A 2 33.51 18.72 4.84
N ARG A 3 32.55 18.37 3.97
CA ARG A 3 31.33 17.60 4.36
C ARG A 3 31.54 16.09 4.52
N LEU A 4 32.60 15.53 3.92
CA LEU A 4 32.88 14.10 3.98
C LEU A 4 33.56 13.73 5.31
N PHE A 5 34.49 14.54 5.79
CA PHE A 5 35.17 14.32 7.07
C PHE A 5 34.22 14.39 8.28
N THR A 6 33.20 15.25 8.24
CA THR A 6 32.21 15.36 9.32
C THR A 6 31.27 14.15 9.38
N LEU A 7 30.99 13.48 8.25
CA LEU A 7 30.21 12.25 8.23
C LEU A 7 31.00 11.07 8.83
N VAL A 8 32.28 10.94 8.49
CA VAL A 8 33.15 9.89 9.03
C VAL A 8 33.37 10.08 10.54
N ALA A 9 33.63 11.31 10.98
CA ALA A 9 33.78 11.62 12.41
C ALA A 9 32.52 11.31 13.23
N LYS A 10 31.31 11.56 12.68
CA LYS A 10 30.04 11.22 13.35
C LYS A 10 29.75 9.72 13.36
N ALA A 11 30.27 8.95 12.41
CA ALA A 11 30.17 7.49 12.40
C ALA A 11 31.07 6.83 13.46
N ILE A 12 32.25 7.41 13.72
CA ILE A 12 33.16 6.93 14.77
C ILE A 12 32.60 7.27 16.17
N LEU A 13 32.06 8.47 16.36
CA LEU A 13 31.61 8.93 17.69
C LEU A 13 30.27 8.34 18.16
N SER A 14 29.41 7.88 17.26
CA SER A 14 28.06 7.41 17.64
C SER A 14 27.49 6.42 16.63
N PRO A 15 28.11 5.24 16.46
CA PRO A 15 27.65 4.23 15.52
C PRO A 15 26.17 3.86 15.76
N GLU A 16 25.75 3.79 17.03
CA GLU A 16 24.36 3.49 17.43
C GLU A 16 23.33 4.48 16.85
N LYS A 17 23.67 5.77 16.75
CA LYS A 17 22.76 6.80 16.23
C LYS A 17 22.59 6.70 14.71
N ILE A 18 23.61 6.22 14.00
CA ILE A 18 23.55 5.99 12.55
C ILE A 18 22.76 4.72 12.27
N ILE A 19 23.04 3.63 12.99
CA ILE A 19 22.30 2.37 12.86
C ILE A 19 20.81 2.59 13.16
N LYS A 20 20.47 3.35 14.22
CA LYS A 20 19.08 3.69 14.52
C LYS A 20 18.43 4.54 13.43
N LYS A 21 19.13 5.54 12.87
CA LYS A 21 18.60 6.32 11.73
C LYS A 21 18.40 5.49 10.47
N ILE A 22 19.29 4.54 10.21
CA ILE A 22 19.17 3.64 9.05
C ILE A 22 18.02 2.67 9.30
N ALA A 23 17.92 2.07 10.48
CA ALA A 23 16.79 1.23 10.87
C ALA A 23 15.46 1.99 10.78
N ASP A 24 15.39 3.22 11.29
CA ASP A 24 14.19 4.08 11.21
C ASP A 24 13.84 4.48 9.76
N ALA A 25 14.83 4.65 8.88
CA ALA A 25 14.62 4.95 7.46
C ALA A 25 14.17 3.71 6.66
N THR A 26 14.63 2.53 7.06
CA THR A 26 14.25 1.24 6.46
C THR A 26 12.93 0.73 7.04
N SER A 27 12.56 1.19 8.24
CA SER A 27 11.29 0.92 8.89
C SER A 27 10.22 1.98 8.56
N SER A 28 10.41 2.80 7.53
CA SER A 28 9.28 3.54 6.98
C SER A 28 8.23 2.50 6.63
N PRO A 29 7.08 2.48 7.32
CA PRO A 29 6.06 1.52 7.00
C PRO A 29 5.59 1.91 5.61
N GLU A 30 5.98 1.08 4.64
CA GLU A 30 5.28 0.86 3.40
C GLU A 30 3.83 1.26 3.62
N SER A 31 3.46 2.41 3.06
CA SER A 31 2.24 3.14 3.38
C SER A 31 1.06 2.18 3.23
N LYS A 32 0.63 1.59 4.35
CA LYS A 32 -0.52 0.70 4.44
C LYS A 32 -1.76 1.56 4.31
N SER A 33 -2.04 2.06 3.11
CA SER A 33 -3.33 2.59 2.67
C SER A 33 -3.28 2.93 1.17
N PRO A 34 -3.35 1.91 0.29
CA PRO A 34 -4.06 2.14 -0.98
C PRO A 34 -5.12 1.05 -1.26
N VAL A 35 -5.20 0.02 -0.40
CA VAL A 35 -6.05 -1.15 -0.65
C VAL A 35 -7.53 -0.79 -0.64
N VAL A 36 -7.97 0.32 -0.04
CA VAL A 36 -9.40 0.72 -0.04
C VAL A 36 -9.76 1.54 -1.29
N GLU A 37 -8.83 2.33 -1.81
CA GLU A 37 -9.08 3.24 -2.95
C GLU A 37 -9.07 2.52 -4.30
N ASN A 38 -8.23 1.49 -4.45
CA ASN A 38 -8.12 0.75 -5.71
C ASN A 38 -9.37 -0.11 -5.97
N LYS A 39 -9.92 -0.06 -7.19
CA LYS A 39 -11.11 -0.83 -7.59
C LYS A 39 -10.79 -2.29 -7.92
N PHE A 40 -9.58 -2.55 -8.41
CA PHE A 40 -9.10 -3.88 -8.75
C PHE A 40 -7.59 -3.96 -8.50
N PHE A 41 -7.10 -5.18 -8.37
CA PHE A 41 -5.69 -5.51 -8.27
C PHE A 41 -5.38 -6.71 -9.14
N ILE A 42 -4.13 -6.83 -9.55
CA ILE A 42 -3.63 -7.99 -10.28
C ILE A 42 -3.01 -8.93 -9.25
N ASP A 43 -3.44 -10.20 -9.26
CA ASP A 43 -2.86 -11.22 -8.40
C ASP A 43 -1.49 -11.68 -8.92
N SER A 44 -0.78 -12.50 -8.15
CA SER A 44 0.53 -13.04 -8.52
C SER A 44 0.50 -13.96 -9.76
N HIS A 45 -0.69 -14.37 -10.20
CA HIS A 45 -0.92 -15.20 -11.39
C HIS A 45 -1.33 -14.36 -12.62
N GLY A 46 -1.41 -13.03 -12.48
CA GLY A 46 -1.84 -12.12 -13.54
C GLY A 46 -3.37 -11.98 -13.68
N SER A 47 -4.15 -12.56 -12.77
CA SER A 47 -5.61 -12.43 -12.77
C SER A 47 -6.03 -11.08 -12.18
N VAL A 48 -7.08 -10.50 -12.76
CA VAL A 48 -7.68 -9.27 -12.22
C VAL A 48 -8.70 -9.65 -11.15
N VAL A 49 -8.49 -9.16 -9.94
CA VAL A 49 -9.37 -9.37 -8.79
C VAL A 49 -9.98 -8.04 -8.37
N LEU A 50 -11.30 -8.04 -8.22
CA LEU A 50 -12.03 -6.86 -7.75
C LEU A 50 -11.86 -6.66 -6.25
N ASN A 51 -11.69 -5.40 -5.85
CA ASN A 51 -11.59 -5.05 -4.45
C ASN A 51 -12.96 -4.99 -3.79
N ARG A 52 -13.26 -5.98 -2.95
CA ARG A 52 -14.51 -6.06 -2.18
C ARG A 52 -14.67 -4.96 -1.13
N ASN A 53 -13.60 -4.27 -0.76
CA ASN A 53 -13.62 -3.20 0.24
C ASN A 53 -13.82 -1.81 -0.39
N ASN A 54 -13.81 -1.71 -1.72
CA ASN A 54 -14.04 -0.45 -2.41
C ASN A 54 -15.53 -0.13 -2.51
N VAL A 55 -15.93 1.10 -2.16
CA VAL A 55 -17.32 1.54 -2.12
C VAL A 55 -17.98 1.48 -3.50
N ASP A 56 -17.26 1.85 -4.57
CA ASP A 56 -17.80 1.82 -5.93
C ASP A 56 -18.04 0.38 -6.40
N VAL A 57 -17.13 -0.54 -6.05
CA VAL A 57 -17.26 -1.97 -6.39
C VAL A 57 -18.46 -2.58 -5.65
N GLN A 58 -18.65 -2.25 -4.36
CA GLN A 58 -19.80 -2.70 -3.60
C GLN A 58 -21.12 -2.17 -4.17
N LYS A 59 -21.16 -0.88 -4.53
CA LYS A 59 -22.35 -0.25 -5.13
C LYS A 59 -22.69 -0.91 -6.47
N ALA A 60 -21.72 -1.06 -7.36
CA ALA A 60 -21.94 -1.71 -8.65
C ALA A 60 -22.41 -3.16 -8.49
N PHE A 61 -21.87 -3.89 -7.50
CA PHE A 61 -22.32 -5.25 -7.20
C PHE A 61 -23.78 -5.28 -6.71
N ALA A 62 -24.15 -4.39 -5.80
CA ALA A 62 -25.53 -4.29 -5.30
C ALA A 62 -26.52 -3.92 -6.42
N ASP A 63 -26.17 -2.95 -7.27
CA ASP A 63 -26.98 -2.52 -8.42
C ASP A 63 -27.19 -3.70 -9.41
N ASN A 64 -26.13 -4.47 -9.67
CA ASN A 64 -26.21 -5.67 -10.52
C ASN A 64 -27.08 -6.76 -9.91
N VAL A 65 -26.96 -7.04 -8.61
CA VAL A 65 -27.79 -8.04 -7.92
C VAL A 65 -29.27 -7.63 -7.95
N ALA A 66 -29.59 -6.35 -7.73
CA ALA A 66 -30.95 -5.84 -7.83
C ALA A 66 -31.50 -5.92 -9.27
N GLY A 67 -30.66 -5.63 -10.26
CA GLY A 67 -31.00 -5.78 -11.67
C GLY A 67 -31.27 -7.23 -12.08
N LEU A 68 -30.55 -8.20 -11.49
CA LEU A 68 -30.77 -9.62 -11.75
C LEU A 68 -32.02 -10.17 -11.02
N SER A 69 -32.27 -9.74 -9.79
CA SER A 69 -33.43 -10.20 -9.02
C SER A 69 -34.77 -9.71 -9.60
N SER A 70 -34.80 -8.49 -10.15
CA SER A 70 -35.99 -7.91 -10.79
C SER A 70 -36.28 -8.47 -12.18
N LYS A 71 -35.32 -9.15 -12.81
CA LYS A 71 -35.45 -9.74 -14.16
C LYS A 71 -36.02 -11.16 -14.16
N ASN A 72 -36.25 -11.77 -13.00
CA ASN A 72 -36.91 -13.08 -12.84
C ASN A 72 -38.44 -12.99 -12.99
N LYS A 73 -38.91 -12.44 -14.13
CA LYS A 73 -40.26 -12.70 -14.64
C LYS A 73 -40.12 -13.51 -15.93
N GLY A 74 -39.83 -14.80 -15.75
CA GLY A 74 -40.10 -15.86 -16.71
C GLY A 74 -41.28 -16.66 -16.20
#